data_AF-I3XQ60-F1
#
_entry.id   AF-I3XQ60-F1
#
_cell.length_a   1.000
_cell.length_b   1.000
_cell.length_c   1.000
_cell.angle_alpha   90.00
_cell.angle_beta   90.00
_cell.angle_gamma   90.00
#
_symmetry.space_group_name_H-M   'P 1'
#
loop_
_entity.id
_entity.type
_entity.pdbx_description
1 polymer ?
#
loop_
_entity_poly.entity_id
_entity_poly.type
_entity_poly.pdbx_seq_one_letter_code
_entity_poly.pdbx_strand_id
1 'polypeptide(L)'
;MIESINIRELAACIRINACESEGYVEALTRILIRNGDPESLSTILNALCTVKQMVDRDGFNEFFGKVVGKLEVDKLLESIGSLVKSRLQHGINELECSISILDTLSEIGLADKVYRVIDALLSKLIKVENLGRQYVRLLEYIIDGPFENMPPLESAFFMERLIEMNGDIWLAVKIRTIREASIVKNPGFMAEYRYLDALVNLVDNVLTTLLESKPMEAHKYYSDLNTAYTHIWKNCIVNQPRNTCIKLLEETSRKLAALAELTQ
;
A
#
# COMPACT_ATOMS: atom_id res chain seq x y z
N MET A 1 0.34 -36.10 -8.88
CA MET A 1 0.17 -35.27 -10.08
C MET A 1 -0.68 -34.08 -9.67
N ILE A 2 -0.09 -32.91 -9.49
CA ILE A 2 -0.87 -31.68 -9.39
C ILE A 2 -1.31 -31.40 -10.82
N GLU A 3 -2.63 -31.42 -11.07
CA GLU A 3 -3.24 -31.02 -12.33
C GLU A 3 -2.71 -29.62 -12.67
N SER A 4 -1.83 -29.54 -13.66
CA SER A 4 -1.29 -28.27 -14.12
C SER A 4 -2.45 -27.47 -14.71
N ILE A 5 -2.84 -26.39 -14.06
CA ILE A 5 -3.79 -25.43 -14.62
C ILE A 5 -3.21 -24.94 -15.95
N ASN A 6 -3.88 -25.23 -17.06
CA ASN A 6 -3.48 -24.70 -18.36
C ASN A 6 -3.88 -23.23 -18.44
N ILE A 7 -2.91 -22.34 -18.27
CA ILE A 7 -3.08 -20.88 -18.23
C ILE A 7 -3.86 -20.35 -19.44
N ARG A 8 -3.65 -20.92 -20.63
CA ARG A 8 -4.32 -20.46 -21.85
C ARG A 8 -5.79 -20.83 -21.88
N GLU A 9 -6.12 -22.04 -21.44
CA GLU A 9 -7.50 -22.51 -21.34
C GLU A 9 -8.25 -21.75 -20.25
N LEU A 10 -7.61 -21.53 -19.09
CA LEU A 10 -8.17 -20.70 -18.03
C LEU A 10 -8.45 -19.27 -18.51
N ALA A 11 -7.52 -18.64 -19.22
CA ALA A 11 -7.73 -17.30 -19.78
C ALA A 11 -8.85 -17.26 -20.82
N ALA A 12 -8.93 -18.25 -21.72
CA ALA A 12 -10.00 -18.36 -22.71
C ALA A 12 -11.37 -18.50 -22.04
N CYS A 13 -11.42 -19.37 -21.03
CA CYS A 13 -12.57 -19.63 -20.20
C CYS A 13 -13.09 -18.38 -19.47
N ILE A 14 -12.20 -17.55 -18.90
CA ILE A 14 -12.58 -16.30 -18.22
C ILE A 14 -13.22 -15.33 -19.21
N ARG A 15 -12.64 -15.17 -20.40
CA ARG A 15 -13.16 -14.26 -21.44
C ARG A 15 -14.58 -14.60 -21.90
N ILE A 16 -14.99 -15.86 -21.76
CA ILE A 16 -16.35 -16.32 -22.13
C ILE A 16 -17.23 -16.62 -20.90
N ASN A 17 -16.74 -16.34 -19.69
CA ASN A 17 -17.40 -16.62 -18.40
C ASN A 17 -17.86 -18.09 -18.22
N ALA A 18 -17.08 -19.06 -18.69
CA ALA A 18 -17.41 -20.50 -18.64
C ALA A 18 -16.71 -21.28 -17.51
N CYS A 19 -15.98 -20.60 -16.61
CA CYS A 19 -15.04 -21.26 -15.69
C CYS A 19 -15.65 -22.03 -14.53
N GLU A 20 -16.91 -21.79 -14.26
CA GLU A 20 -17.65 -22.61 -13.31
C GLU A 20 -18.09 -23.94 -13.96
N SER A 21 -18.61 -23.88 -15.19
CA SER A 21 -18.98 -25.08 -15.95
C SER A 21 -17.78 -25.95 -16.36
N GLU A 22 -16.62 -25.33 -16.59
CA GLU A 22 -15.38 -26.04 -16.91
C GLU A 22 -14.63 -26.54 -15.65
N GLY A 23 -15.16 -26.30 -14.44
CA GLY A 23 -14.59 -26.81 -13.19
C GLY A 23 -13.35 -26.08 -12.68
N TYR A 24 -12.87 -25.05 -13.39
CA TYR A 24 -11.67 -24.28 -13.01
C TYR A 24 -11.81 -23.59 -11.65
N VAL A 25 -12.99 -23.08 -11.31
CA VAL A 25 -13.23 -22.45 -10.00
C VAL A 25 -13.01 -23.46 -8.87
N GLU A 26 -13.54 -24.67 -9.01
CA GLU A 26 -13.46 -25.70 -7.98
C GLU A 26 -12.07 -26.33 -7.89
N ALA A 27 -11.40 -26.51 -9.04
CA ALA A 27 -10.01 -26.92 -9.08
C ALA A 27 -9.11 -25.92 -8.34
N LEU A 28 -9.19 -24.63 -8.67
CA LEU A 28 -8.39 -23.59 -8.01
C LEU A 28 -8.70 -23.45 -6.52
N THR A 29 -9.98 -23.50 -6.15
CA THR A 29 -10.41 -23.49 -4.73
C THR A 29 -9.77 -24.66 -3.98
N ARG A 30 -9.84 -25.87 -4.53
CA ARG A 30 -9.27 -27.08 -3.90
C ARG A 30 -7.75 -26.99 -3.74
N ILE A 31 -7.06 -26.47 -4.76
CA ILE A 31 -5.61 -26.36 -4.73
C ILE A 31 -5.18 -25.28 -3.71
N LEU A 32 -5.86 -24.13 -3.68
CA LEU A 32 -5.60 -23.06 -2.72
C LEU A 32 -5.91 -23.47 -1.25
N ILE A 33 -6.89 -24.37 -1.02
CA ILE A 33 -7.19 -24.90 0.33
C ILE A 33 -6.19 -25.97 0.77
N ARG A 34 -5.78 -26.89 -0.13
CA ARG A 34 -4.98 -28.08 0.25
C ARG A 34 -3.49 -27.81 0.41
N ASN A 35 -2.95 -26.78 -0.21
CA ASN A 35 -1.51 -26.57 -0.23
C ASN A 35 -1.03 -25.76 0.97
N GLY A 36 -0.65 -26.47 2.03
CA GLY A 36 0.21 -25.96 3.10
C GLY A 36 1.70 -25.87 2.71
N ASP A 37 2.04 -26.26 1.48
CA ASP A 37 3.37 -26.11 0.89
C ASP A 37 3.49 -24.75 0.17
N PRO A 38 4.40 -23.86 0.60
CA PRO A 38 4.61 -22.54 0.01
C PRO A 38 4.95 -22.58 -1.50
N GLU A 39 5.65 -23.60 -1.98
CA GLU A 39 6.15 -23.69 -3.36
C GLU A 39 5.01 -23.96 -4.35
N SER A 40 4.06 -24.80 -3.95
CA SER A 40 2.84 -25.07 -4.72
C SER A 40 1.93 -23.83 -4.82
N LEU A 41 1.77 -23.08 -3.72
CA LEU A 41 1.03 -21.81 -3.71
C LEU A 41 1.70 -20.75 -4.61
N SER A 42 3.03 -20.66 -4.55
CA SER A 42 3.86 -19.80 -5.39
C SER A 42 3.53 -19.97 -6.87
N THR A 43 3.45 -21.23 -7.31
CA THR A 43 3.17 -21.60 -8.70
C THR A 43 1.76 -21.17 -9.14
N ILE A 44 0.76 -21.34 -8.27
CA ILE A 44 -0.63 -21.00 -8.58
C ILE A 44 -0.83 -19.49 -8.64
N LEU A 45 -0.26 -18.75 -7.71
CA LEU A 45 -0.35 -17.29 -7.73
C LEU A 45 0.34 -16.73 -8.99
N ASN A 46 1.50 -17.26 -9.37
CA ASN A 46 2.16 -16.87 -10.62
C ASN A 46 1.30 -17.19 -11.86
N ALA A 47 0.62 -18.33 -11.87
CA ALA A 47 -0.32 -18.66 -12.93
C ALA A 47 -1.50 -17.67 -12.97
N LEU A 48 -2.09 -17.33 -11.81
CA LEU A 48 -3.16 -16.34 -11.71
C LEU A 48 -2.72 -14.94 -12.17
N CYS A 49 -1.50 -14.52 -11.86
CA CYS A 49 -0.94 -13.26 -12.34
C CYS A 49 -0.75 -13.25 -13.85
N THR A 50 -0.27 -14.36 -14.41
CA THR A 50 -0.14 -14.51 -15.87
C THR A 50 -1.52 -14.44 -16.53
N VAL A 51 -2.52 -15.10 -15.96
CA VAL A 51 -3.91 -15.02 -16.44
C VAL A 51 -4.45 -13.61 -16.37
N LYS A 52 -4.23 -12.89 -15.26
CA LYS A 52 -4.67 -11.48 -15.09
C LYS A 52 -4.12 -10.56 -16.18
N GLN A 53 -2.90 -10.81 -16.67
CA GLN A 53 -2.31 -10.05 -17.78
C GLN A 53 -2.93 -10.40 -19.15
N MET A 54 -3.61 -11.53 -19.26
CA MET A 54 -4.18 -12.04 -20.51
C MET A 54 -5.67 -11.75 -20.65
N VAL A 55 -6.36 -11.34 -19.60
CA VAL A 55 -7.81 -11.09 -19.61
C VAL A 55 -8.10 -9.66 -19.17
N ASP A 56 -9.31 -9.17 -19.46
CA ASP A 56 -9.73 -7.89 -18.93
C ASP A 56 -9.91 -7.94 -17.41
N ARG A 57 -9.77 -6.77 -16.78
CA ARG A 57 -9.79 -6.60 -15.33
C ARG A 57 -11.10 -7.10 -14.71
N ASP A 58 -12.23 -6.75 -15.31
CA ASP A 58 -13.55 -7.07 -14.75
C ASP A 58 -13.83 -8.57 -14.83
N GLY A 59 -13.51 -9.22 -15.96
CA GLY A 59 -13.59 -10.67 -16.10
C GLY A 59 -12.69 -11.42 -15.12
N PHE A 60 -11.47 -10.93 -14.88
CA PHE A 60 -10.60 -11.51 -13.85
C PHE A 60 -11.18 -11.35 -12.45
N ASN A 61 -11.67 -10.15 -12.11
CA ASN A 61 -12.24 -9.85 -10.79
C ASN A 61 -13.48 -10.70 -10.51
N GLU A 62 -14.38 -10.87 -11.48
CA GLU A 62 -15.56 -11.73 -11.35
C GLU A 62 -15.15 -13.20 -11.12
N PHE A 63 -14.23 -13.71 -11.93
CA PHE A 63 -13.73 -15.08 -11.80
C PHE A 63 -13.05 -15.31 -10.45
N PHE A 64 -12.12 -14.43 -10.07
CA PHE A 64 -11.35 -14.57 -8.85
C PHE A 64 -12.24 -14.38 -7.63
N GLY A 65 -13.25 -13.50 -7.70
CA GLY A 65 -14.30 -13.36 -6.70
C GLY A 65 -15.07 -14.66 -6.45
N LYS A 66 -15.40 -15.42 -7.51
CA LYS A 66 -16.05 -16.75 -7.37
C LYS A 66 -15.14 -17.77 -6.69
N VAL A 67 -13.84 -17.76 -6.97
CA VAL A 67 -12.86 -18.61 -6.29
C VAL A 67 -12.75 -18.24 -4.81
N VAL A 68 -12.54 -16.96 -4.52
CA VAL A 68 -12.35 -16.44 -3.16
C VAL A 68 -13.62 -16.59 -2.32
N GLY A 69 -14.81 -16.44 -2.90
CA GLY A 69 -16.08 -16.67 -2.22
C GLY A 69 -16.29 -18.11 -1.75
N LYS A 70 -15.54 -19.07 -2.31
CA LYS A 70 -15.53 -20.48 -1.89
C LYS A 70 -14.34 -20.82 -0.97
N LEU A 71 -13.46 -19.87 -0.70
CA LEU A 71 -12.30 -20.03 0.18
C LEU A 71 -12.56 -19.48 1.58
N GLU A 72 -11.90 -20.07 2.57
CA GLU A 72 -11.67 -19.38 3.83
C GLU A 72 -10.65 -18.25 3.59
N VAL A 73 -11.15 -17.03 3.45
CA VAL A 73 -10.35 -15.84 3.10
C VAL A 73 -9.12 -15.68 4.00
N ASP A 74 -9.24 -16.00 5.29
CA ASP A 74 -8.13 -15.83 6.23
C ASP A 74 -6.97 -16.81 5.95
N LYS A 75 -7.27 -18.03 5.49
CA LYS A 75 -6.24 -19.00 5.05
C LYS A 75 -5.56 -18.56 3.76
N LEU A 76 -6.32 -18.07 2.79
CA LEU A 76 -5.74 -17.52 1.55
C LEU A 76 -4.76 -16.39 1.85
N LEU A 77 -5.13 -15.50 2.77
CA LEU A 77 -4.32 -14.37 3.19
C LEU A 77 -3.08 -14.79 3.98
N GLU A 78 -3.18 -15.77 4.87
CA GLU A 78 -2.04 -16.35 5.58
C GLU A 78 -1.04 -17.00 4.61
N SER A 79 -1.56 -17.72 3.62
CA SER A 79 -0.80 -18.35 2.54
C SER A 79 -0.08 -17.31 1.67
N ILE A 80 -0.78 -16.26 1.23
CA ILE A 80 -0.17 -15.15 0.49
C ILE A 80 0.89 -14.44 1.35
N GLY A 81 0.59 -14.15 2.62
CA GLY A 81 1.53 -13.51 3.54
C GLY A 81 2.80 -14.34 3.78
N SER A 82 2.67 -15.65 3.91
CA SER A 82 3.81 -16.58 4.05
C SER A 82 4.67 -16.65 2.80
N LEU A 83 4.03 -16.66 1.63
CA LEU A 83 4.74 -16.63 0.35
C LEU A 83 5.44 -15.29 0.12
N VAL A 84 4.77 -14.17 0.38
CA VAL A 84 5.38 -12.84 0.30
C VAL A 84 6.58 -12.78 1.23
N LYS A 85 6.48 -13.29 2.47
CA LYS A 85 7.61 -13.39 3.39
C LYS A 85 8.78 -14.19 2.80
N SER A 86 8.52 -15.33 2.15
CA SER A 86 9.54 -16.15 1.50
C SER A 86 10.17 -15.43 0.29
N ARG A 87 9.36 -14.81 -0.56
CA ARG A 87 9.80 -14.11 -1.78
C ARG A 87 10.54 -12.81 -1.49
N LEU A 88 10.23 -12.12 -0.39
CA LEU A 88 11.02 -11.00 0.11
C LEU A 88 12.48 -11.43 0.33
N GLN A 89 12.73 -12.66 0.80
CA GLN A 89 14.10 -13.15 0.97
C GLN A 89 14.82 -13.42 -0.38
N HIS A 90 14.10 -13.47 -1.51
CA HIS A 90 14.60 -13.95 -2.81
C HIS A 90 14.54 -12.91 -3.95
N GLY A 91 13.81 -11.78 -3.82
CA GLY A 91 13.85 -10.62 -4.74
C GLY A 91 12.50 -10.12 -5.28
N ILE A 92 12.44 -8.92 -5.90
CA ILE A 92 11.18 -8.23 -6.27
C ILE A 92 10.37 -8.91 -7.38
N ASN A 93 11.00 -9.54 -8.37
CA ASN A 93 10.27 -10.04 -9.54
C ASN A 93 9.21 -11.10 -9.14
N GLU A 94 9.40 -11.74 -7.99
CA GLU A 94 8.44 -12.67 -7.42
C GLU A 94 7.34 -11.97 -6.58
N LEU A 95 7.55 -10.73 -6.14
CA LEU A 95 6.61 -9.95 -5.32
C LEU A 95 5.49 -9.27 -6.11
N GLU A 96 5.77 -8.80 -7.33
CA GLU A 96 4.79 -8.05 -8.16
C GLU A 96 3.50 -8.84 -8.34
N CYS A 97 3.63 -10.14 -8.53
CA CYS A 97 2.48 -11.03 -8.66
C CYS A 97 1.65 -11.10 -7.37
N SER A 98 2.28 -11.34 -6.22
CA SER A 98 1.57 -11.43 -4.95
C SER A 98 0.84 -10.14 -4.61
N ILE A 99 1.42 -8.98 -4.91
CA ILE A 99 0.78 -7.67 -4.71
C ILE A 99 -0.37 -7.47 -5.67
N SER A 100 -0.19 -7.79 -6.96
CA SER A 100 -1.28 -7.71 -7.94
C SER A 100 -2.49 -8.57 -7.55
N ILE A 101 -2.26 -9.71 -6.88
CA ILE A 101 -3.35 -10.53 -6.33
C ILE A 101 -3.96 -9.88 -5.07
N LEU A 102 -3.16 -9.31 -4.17
CA LEU A 102 -3.67 -8.54 -3.02
C LEU A 102 -4.51 -7.33 -3.47
N ASP A 103 -4.11 -6.62 -4.52
CA ASP A 103 -4.89 -5.53 -5.12
C ASP A 103 -6.23 -6.05 -5.63
N THR A 104 -6.22 -7.19 -6.33
CA THR A 104 -7.45 -7.84 -6.81
C THR A 104 -8.36 -8.22 -5.63
N LEU A 105 -7.80 -8.75 -4.54
CA LEU A 105 -8.56 -9.07 -3.31
C LEU A 105 -9.20 -7.81 -2.69
N SER A 106 -8.47 -6.68 -2.71
CA SER A 106 -8.99 -5.39 -2.25
C SER A 106 -10.19 -4.94 -3.10
N GLU A 107 -10.05 -5.03 -4.43
CA GLU A 107 -11.09 -4.64 -5.39
C GLU A 107 -12.37 -5.48 -5.31
N ILE A 108 -12.27 -6.75 -4.89
CA ILE A 108 -13.44 -7.63 -4.70
C ILE A 108 -14.02 -7.55 -3.28
N GLY A 109 -13.71 -6.49 -2.52
CA GLY A 109 -14.35 -6.19 -1.24
C GLY A 109 -13.67 -6.80 0.00
N LEU A 110 -12.40 -7.21 -0.10
CA LEU A 110 -11.61 -7.74 1.03
C LEU A 110 -10.52 -6.79 1.51
N ALA A 111 -10.63 -5.49 1.19
CA ALA A 111 -9.70 -4.43 1.55
C ALA A 111 -9.21 -4.55 3.02
N ASP A 112 -10.10 -4.51 4.00
CA ASP A 112 -9.78 -4.60 5.45
C ASP A 112 -8.89 -5.80 5.84
N LYS A 113 -9.00 -6.92 5.12
CA LYS A 113 -8.24 -8.13 5.39
C LYS A 113 -6.91 -8.15 4.66
N VAL A 114 -6.87 -7.62 3.44
CA VAL A 114 -5.63 -7.37 2.68
C VAL A 114 -4.73 -6.42 3.46
N TYR A 115 -5.28 -5.38 4.08
CA TYR A 115 -4.52 -4.46 4.93
C TYR A 115 -3.87 -5.13 6.12
N ARG A 116 -4.49 -6.14 6.75
CA ARG A 116 -3.83 -6.87 7.84
C ARG A 116 -2.62 -7.66 7.38
N VAL A 117 -2.65 -8.20 6.16
CA VAL A 117 -1.49 -8.87 5.56
C VAL A 117 -0.41 -7.86 5.23
N ILE A 118 -0.78 -6.73 4.62
CA ILE A 118 0.15 -5.64 4.31
C ILE A 118 0.74 -5.08 5.62
N ASP A 119 -0.04 -4.86 6.68
CA ASP A 119 0.43 -4.41 8.00
C ASP A 119 1.35 -5.43 8.65
N ALA A 120 1.07 -6.73 8.55
CA ALA A 120 1.97 -7.78 9.04
C ALA A 120 3.28 -7.87 8.23
N LEU A 121 3.23 -7.57 6.93
CA LEU A 121 4.40 -7.48 6.05
C LEU A 121 5.22 -6.23 6.37
N LEU A 122 4.57 -5.06 6.41
CA LEU A 122 5.15 -3.79 6.82
C LEU A 122 5.78 -3.96 8.20
N SER A 123 5.06 -4.35 9.25
CA SER A 123 5.56 -4.58 10.62
C SER A 123 6.83 -5.45 10.72
N LYS A 124 7.09 -6.35 9.76
CA LYS A 124 8.34 -7.11 9.67
C LYS A 124 9.43 -6.37 8.89
N LEU A 125 9.06 -5.65 7.84
CA LEU A 125 9.94 -4.75 7.06
C LEU A 125 10.43 -3.56 7.87
N ILE A 126 9.63 -3.07 8.81
CA ILE A 126 9.93 -1.99 9.77
C ILE A 126 11.19 -2.28 10.58
N LYS A 127 11.51 -3.57 10.83
CA LYS A 127 12.66 -3.98 11.64
C LYS A 127 13.99 -4.05 10.89
N VAL A 128 14.02 -3.66 9.61
CA VAL A 128 15.22 -3.75 8.75
C VAL A 128 15.78 -2.35 8.51
N GLU A 129 16.89 -2.00 9.18
CA GLU A 129 17.53 -0.68 9.11
C GLU A 129 18.02 -0.28 7.70
N ASN A 130 18.19 -1.24 6.79
CA ASN A 130 18.77 -1.02 5.48
C ASN A 130 17.98 -1.74 4.39
N LEU A 131 16.83 -1.17 4.01
CA LEU A 131 16.02 -1.70 2.92
C LEU A 131 16.74 -1.52 1.58
N GLY A 132 16.91 -2.61 0.82
CA GLY A 132 17.46 -2.51 -0.52
C GLY A 132 16.64 -1.53 -1.38
N ARG A 133 17.29 -0.80 -2.30
CA ARG A 133 16.66 0.13 -3.29
C ARG A 133 15.42 -0.46 -3.98
N GLN A 134 15.40 -1.77 -4.06
CA GLN A 134 14.33 -2.59 -4.60
C GLN A 134 13.03 -2.59 -3.76
N TYR A 135 13.14 -2.55 -2.43
CA TYR A 135 12.01 -2.45 -1.50
C TYR A 135 11.39 -1.06 -1.47
N VAL A 136 12.22 -0.04 -1.65
CA VAL A 136 11.78 1.35 -1.78
C VAL A 136 10.85 1.48 -2.97
N ARG A 137 11.15 0.84 -4.11
CA ARG A 137 10.28 0.85 -5.30
C ARG A 137 8.93 0.18 -5.07
N LEU A 138 8.88 -0.87 -4.24
CA LEU A 138 7.65 -1.55 -3.88
C LEU A 138 6.73 -0.64 -3.06
N LEU A 139 7.32 0.05 -2.08
CA LEU A 139 6.63 1.04 -1.28
C LEU A 139 6.23 2.25 -2.13
N GLU A 140 7.07 2.69 -3.07
CA GLU A 140 6.74 3.74 -4.04
C GLU A 140 5.57 3.33 -4.95
N TYR A 141 5.49 2.08 -5.39
CA TYR A 141 4.34 1.56 -6.13
C TYR A 141 3.07 1.54 -5.27
N ILE A 142 3.21 1.16 -3.98
CA ILE A 142 2.16 1.28 -2.96
C ILE A 142 1.93 2.74 -2.53
N ILE A 143 2.70 3.73 -2.98
CA ILE A 143 2.44 5.15 -2.68
C ILE A 143 1.82 5.83 -3.91
N ASP A 144 2.26 5.46 -5.11
CA ASP A 144 1.75 5.95 -6.38
C ASP A 144 0.37 5.34 -6.73
N GLY A 145 0.09 4.12 -6.29
CA GLY A 145 -1.15 3.40 -6.61
C GLY A 145 -2.38 3.70 -5.73
N PRO A 146 -2.29 3.85 -4.39
CA PRO A 146 -3.47 3.73 -3.56
C PRO A 146 -4.04 5.03 -2.98
N PHE A 147 -3.38 6.20 -2.98
CA PHE A 147 -4.07 7.41 -2.45
C PHE A 147 -5.29 7.83 -3.27
N GLU A 148 -5.42 7.36 -4.51
CA GLU A 148 -6.61 7.61 -5.33
C GLU A 148 -7.81 6.72 -4.96
N ASN A 149 -7.58 5.53 -4.38
CA ASN A 149 -8.62 4.52 -4.14
C ASN A 149 -8.65 3.95 -2.70
N MET A 150 -7.72 4.34 -1.84
CA MET A 150 -7.60 3.88 -0.44
C MET A 150 -8.46 4.74 0.47
N PRO A 151 -9.39 4.14 1.24
CA PRO A 151 -10.10 4.81 2.32
C PRO A 151 -9.19 5.68 3.23
N PRO A 152 -9.68 6.85 3.69
CA PRO A 152 -8.90 7.78 4.52
C PRO A 152 -8.33 7.12 5.79
N LEU A 153 -9.07 6.22 6.43
CA LEU A 153 -8.61 5.54 7.64
C LEU A 153 -7.40 4.67 7.38
N GLU A 154 -7.38 3.95 6.26
CA GLU A 154 -6.28 3.05 5.87
C GLU A 154 -5.03 3.86 5.50
N SER A 155 -5.23 4.98 4.81
CA SER A 155 -4.17 5.95 4.54
C SER A 155 -3.57 6.51 5.84
N ALA A 156 -4.41 6.81 6.83
CA ALA A 156 -3.97 7.28 8.15
C ALA A 156 -3.10 6.22 8.85
N PHE A 157 -3.55 4.96 8.88
CA PHE A 157 -2.77 3.85 9.43
C PHE A 157 -1.42 3.68 8.74
N PHE A 158 -1.37 3.80 7.40
CA PHE A 158 -0.10 3.72 6.67
C PHE A 158 0.87 4.85 7.04
N MET A 159 0.36 6.09 7.15
CA MET A 159 1.17 7.24 7.59
C MET A 159 1.67 7.08 9.03
N GLU A 160 0.80 6.63 9.94
CA GLU A 160 1.16 6.31 11.33
C GLU A 160 2.31 5.28 11.38
N ARG A 161 2.27 4.25 10.52
CA ARG A 161 3.36 3.29 10.39
C ARG A 161 4.63 3.91 9.84
N LEU A 162 4.54 4.75 8.81
CA LEU A 162 5.74 5.40 8.27
C LEU A 162 6.48 6.23 9.31
N ILE A 163 5.79 6.89 10.24
CA ILE A 163 6.41 7.68 11.32
C ILE A 163 7.45 6.86 12.09
N GLU A 164 7.14 5.60 12.37
CA GLU A 164 8.00 4.66 13.11
C GLU A 164 9.31 4.31 12.35
N MET A 165 9.44 4.68 11.07
CA MET A 165 10.58 4.32 10.22
C MET A 165 11.75 5.28 10.36
N ASN A 166 12.95 4.76 10.61
CA ASN A 166 14.17 5.57 10.74
C ASN A 166 15.18 5.24 9.65
N GLY A 167 15.96 6.24 9.25
CA GLY A 167 17.03 6.11 8.26
C GLY A 167 16.77 6.88 6.95
N ASP A 168 17.86 7.10 6.21
CA ASP A 168 17.93 8.02 5.06
C ASP A 168 16.97 7.65 3.92
N ILE A 169 16.83 6.34 3.69
CA ILE A 169 15.93 5.80 2.68
C ILE A 169 14.47 6.18 2.98
N TRP A 170 14.09 6.14 4.25
CA TRP A 170 12.72 6.41 4.68
C TRP A 170 12.39 7.88 4.67
N LEU A 171 13.37 8.77 4.89
CA LEU A 171 13.15 10.21 4.80
C LEU A 171 12.58 10.62 3.42
N ALA A 172 13.16 10.09 2.35
CA ALA A 172 12.67 10.35 0.99
C ALA A 172 11.23 9.81 0.76
N VAL A 173 10.95 8.60 1.27
CA VAL A 173 9.62 7.97 1.18
C VAL A 173 8.56 8.77 1.94
N LYS A 174 8.88 9.24 3.16
CA LYS A 174 7.99 10.07 3.99
C LYS A 174 7.65 11.38 3.29
N ILE A 175 8.65 12.08 2.75
CA ILE A 175 8.47 13.36 2.04
C ILE A 175 7.58 13.18 0.81
N ARG A 176 7.81 12.12 0.03
CA ARG A 176 6.95 11.81 -1.12
C ARG A 176 5.52 11.52 -0.68
N THR A 177 5.33 10.70 0.36
CA THR A 177 4.01 10.39 0.93
C THR A 177 3.28 11.66 1.36
N ILE A 178 3.95 12.55 2.08
CA ILE A 178 3.41 13.86 2.49
C ILE A 178 2.94 14.67 1.27
N ARG A 179 3.75 14.71 0.20
CA ARG A 179 3.41 15.45 -1.02
C ARG A 179 2.12 14.94 -1.65
N GLU A 180 2.04 13.64 -1.91
CA GLU A 180 0.87 13.04 -2.55
C GLU A 180 -0.38 13.11 -1.65
N ALA A 181 -0.23 12.80 -0.36
CA ALA A 181 -1.30 12.86 0.63
C ALA A 181 -1.78 14.29 0.92
N SER A 182 -0.98 15.32 0.66
CA SER A 182 -1.41 16.72 0.86
C SER A 182 -2.27 17.27 -0.27
N ILE A 183 -2.08 16.79 -1.51
CA ILE A 183 -2.72 17.31 -2.72
C ILE A 183 -4.13 16.73 -2.94
N VAL A 184 -4.48 15.66 -2.22
CA VAL A 184 -5.77 14.92 -2.20
C VAL A 184 -6.77 15.31 -3.30
N LYS A 185 -6.91 14.46 -4.32
CA LYS A 185 -7.91 14.64 -5.40
C LYS A 185 -9.37 14.51 -4.90
N ASN A 186 -9.60 13.87 -3.75
CA ASN A 186 -10.90 13.78 -3.08
C ASN A 186 -10.91 14.57 -1.74
N PRO A 187 -11.42 15.81 -1.72
CA PRO A 187 -11.37 16.69 -0.54
C PRO A 187 -12.02 16.11 0.72
N GLY A 188 -12.93 15.13 0.58
CA GLY A 188 -13.62 14.49 1.71
C GLY A 188 -12.69 13.72 2.65
N PHE A 189 -11.48 13.34 2.22
CA PHE A 189 -10.53 12.62 3.07
C PHE A 189 -9.97 13.52 4.18
N MET A 190 -9.81 14.81 3.89
CA MET A 190 -9.33 15.80 4.87
C MET A 190 -10.40 16.19 5.88
N ALA A 191 -11.65 15.75 5.70
CA ALA A 191 -12.68 15.82 6.73
C ALA A 191 -12.49 14.73 7.80
N GLU A 192 -11.79 13.64 7.48
CA GLU A 192 -11.49 12.57 8.43
C GLU A 192 -10.37 12.98 9.37
N TYR A 193 -10.72 13.25 10.63
CA TYR A 193 -9.81 13.79 11.63
C TYR A 193 -8.54 12.93 11.78
N ARG A 194 -8.68 11.60 11.73
CA ARG A 194 -7.54 10.68 11.88
C ARG A 194 -6.56 10.74 10.71
N TYR A 195 -7.06 10.91 9.48
CA TYR A 195 -6.20 11.10 8.31
C TYR A 195 -5.39 12.38 8.43
N LEU A 196 -6.07 13.48 8.78
CA LEU A 196 -5.45 14.78 8.96
C LEU A 196 -4.39 14.74 10.07
N ASP A 197 -4.70 14.13 11.22
CA ASP A 197 -3.78 14.00 12.35
C ASP A 197 -2.56 13.15 11.98
N ALA A 198 -2.75 12.00 11.34
CA ALA A 198 -1.65 11.14 10.88
C ALA A 198 -0.72 11.85 9.89
N LEU A 199 -1.29 12.61 8.94
CA LEU A 199 -0.51 13.40 7.98
C LEU A 199 0.29 14.51 8.67
N VAL A 200 -0.32 15.25 9.60
CA VAL A 200 0.36 16.30 10.37
C VAL A 200 1.50 15.72 11.20
N ASN A 201 1.28 14.60 11.88
CA ASN A 201 2.30 13.91 12.66
C ASN A 201 3.46 13.40 11.77
N LEU A 202 3.15 12.95 10.54
CA LEU A 202 4.18 12.54 9.58
C LEU A 202 5.03 13.73 9.11
N VAL A 203 4.40 14.88 8.83
CA VAL A 203 5.13 16.13 8.53
C VAL A 203 6.00 16.54 9.70
N ASP A 204 5.46 16.53 10.92
CA ASP A 204 6.18 16.90 12.13
C ASP A 204 7.42 16.03 12.36
N ASN A 205 7.28 14.72 12.17
CA ASN A 205 8.37 13.77 12.26
C ASN A 205 9.49 14.04 11.24
N VAL A 206 9.14 14.33 9.99
CA VAL A 206 10.10 14.68 8.95
C VAL A 206 10.81 15.99 9.28
N LEU A 207 10.07 17.02 9.69
CA LEU A 207 10.65 18.31 10.06
C LEU A 207 11.62 18.17 11.24
N THR A 208 11.25 17.40 12.27
CA THR A 208 12.11 17.09 13.41
C THR A 208 13.40 16.41 12.95
N THR A 209 13.28 15.39 12.08
CA THR A 209 14.44 14.67 11.53
C THR A 209 15.37 15.61 10.75
N LEU A 210 14.82 16.50 9.92
CA LEU A 210 15.62 17.46 9.15
C LEU A 210 16.29 18.51 10.04
N LEU A 211 15.59 19.03 11.03
CA LEU A 211 16.14 20.06 11.93
C LEU A 211 17.24 19.51 12.84
N GLU A 212 17.01 18.33 13.43
CA GLU A 212 17.87 17.81 14.49
C GLU A 212 19.00 16.92 13.96
N SER A 213 18.71 16.12 12.93
CA SER A 213 19.64 15.08 12.48
C SER A 213 20.24 15.37 11.10
N LYS A 214 19.54 16.11 10.23
CA LYS A 214 19.95 16.32 8.82
C LYS A 214 19.81 17.77 8.35
N PRO A 215 20.31 18.78 9.09
CA PRO A 215 20.08 20.19 8.76
C PRO A 215 20.67 20.59 7.40
N MET A 216 21.76 19.94 6.98
CA MET A 216 22.37 20.19 5.68
C MET A 216 21.50 19.76 4.50
N GLU A 217 20.54 18.86 4.70
CA GLU A 217 19.59 18.41 3.67
C GLU A 217 18.32 19.26 3.62
N ALA A 218 18.12 20.21 4.55
CA ALA A 218 16.90 21.02 4.67
C ALA A 218 16.51 21.72 3.35
N HIS A 219 17.48 22.31 2.67
CA HIS A 219 17.28 23.03 1.40
C HIS A 219 16.70 22.15 0.28
N LYS A 220 17.00 20.84 0.31
CA LYS A 220 16.54 19.89 -0.71
C LYS A 220 15.03 19.66 -0.63
N TYR A 221 14.46 19.71 0.57
CA TYR A 221 13.10 19.25 0.82
C TYR A 221 12.14 20.35 1.28
N TYR A 222 12.66 21.53 1.63
CA TYR A 222 11.87 22.66 2.11
C TYR A 222 10.70 23.03 1.17
N SER A 223 10.95 23.13 -0.14
CA SER A 223 9.91 23.51 -1.11
C SER A 223 8.74 22.52 -1.13
N ASP A 224 9.02 21.22 -1.12
CA ASP A 224 8.00 20.17 -1.11
C ASP A 224 7.19 20.20 0.19
N LEU A 225 7.86 20.33 1.33
CA LEU A 225 7.23 20.38 2.65
C LEU A 225 6.37 21.64 2.84
N ASN A 226 6.85 22.80 2.35
CA ASN A 226 6.10 24.05 2.41
C ASN A 226 4.85 24.02 1.52
N THR A 227 4.96 23.43 0.33
CA THR A 227 3.82 23.23 -0.57
C THR A 227 2.79 22.32 0.09
N ALA A 228 3.22 21.18 0.62
CA ALA A 228 2.35 20.24 1.32
C ALA A 228 1.64 20.87 2.52
N TYR A 229 2.38 21.60 3.37
CA TYR A 229 1.81 22.32 4.51
C TYR A 229 0.74 23.33 4.08
N THR A 230 0.97 24.06 2.97
CA THR A 230 -0.01 25.01 2.43
C THR A 230 -1.31 24.32 2.03
N HIS A 231 -1.23 23.13 1.42
CA HIS A 231 -2.42 22.34 1.07
C HIS A 231 -3.14 21.82 2.33
N ILE A 232 -2.40 21.27 3.29
CA ILE A 232 -2.94 20.78 4.57
C ILE A 232 -3.68 21.92 5.30
N TRP A 233 -3.06 23.10 5.39
CA TRP A 233 -3.66 24.28 6.01
C TRP A 233 -4.97 24.67 5.33
N LYS A 234 -4.97 24.81 4.00
CA LYS A 234 -6.16 25.17 3.21
C LYS A 234 -7.29 24.16 3.42
N ASN A 235 -6.98 22.86 3.39
CA ASN A 235 -7.98 21.82 3.57
C ASN A 235 -8.49 21.76 5.02
N CYS A 236 -7.63 21.96 6.02
CA CYS A 236 -8.06 21.99 7.41
C CYS A 236 -9.08 23.11 7.64
N ILE A 237 -8.78 24.35 7.24
CA ILE A 237 -9.67 25.50 7.52
C ILE A 237 -11.01 25.43 6.76
N VAL A 238 -11.07 24.64 5.68
CA VAL A 238 -12.31 24.38 4.94
C VAL A 238 -13.19 23.38 5.68
N ASN A 239 -12.59 22.37 6.32
CA ASN A 239 -13.32 21.25 6.92
C ASN A 239 -13.46 21.32 8.44
N GLN A 240 -12.70 22.20 9.12
CA GLN A 240 -12.63 22.31 10.57
C GLN A 240 -12.65 23.77 11.02
N PRO A 241 -13.09 24.08 12.27
CA PRO A 241 -13.01 25.42 12.80
C PRO A 241 -11.58 25.97 12.78
N ARG A 242 -11.40 27.22 12.35
CA ARG A 242 -10.08 27.86 12.20
C ARG A 242 -9.19 27.74 13.45
N ASN A 243 -9.77 27.89 14.64
CA ASN A 243 -9.03 27.78 15.91
C ASN A 243 -8.53 26.35 16.18
N THR A 244 -9.25 25.33 15.71
CA THR A 244 -8.80 23.93 15.79
C THR A 244 -7.60 23.72 14.87
N CYS A 245 -7.65 24.23 13.63
CA CYS A 245 -6.54 24.13 12.69
C CYS A 245 -5.29 24.86 13.14
N ILE A 246 -5.44 26.06 13.72
CA ILE A 246 -4.32 26.81 14.30
C ILE A 246 -3.62 25.95 15.34
N LYS A 247 -4.37 25.39 16.31
CA LYS A 247 -3.79 24.57 17.37
C LYS A 247 -3.14 23.30 16.83
N LEU A 248 -3.77 22.62 15.87
CA LEU A 248 -3.25 21.39 15.28
C LEU A 248 -1.94 21.61 14.52
N LEU A 249 -1.83 22.74 13.80
CA LEU A 249 -0.72 22.99 12.87
C LEU A 249 0.35 23.95 13.44
N GLU A 250 0.22 24.38 14.70
CA GLU A 250 1.10 25.38 15.33
C GLU A 250 2.55 24.90 15.43
N GLU A 251 2.76 23.67 15.93
CA GLU A 251 4.10 23.10 16.07
C GLU A 251 4.75 22.88 14.70
N THR A 252 4.02 22.28 13.77
CA THR A 252 4.48 22.06 12.39
C THR A 252 4.83 23.37 11.70
N SER A 253 4.04 24.44 11.90
CA SER A 253 4.32 25.77 11.37
C SER A 253 5.63 26.33 11.91
N ARG A 254 5.88 26.19 13.22
CA ARG A 254 7.11 26.67 13.87
C ARG A 254 8.34 25.92 13.34
N LYS A 255 8.27 24.59 13.24
CA LYS A 255 9.36 23.78 12.70
C LYS A 255 9.62 24.07 11.22
N LEU A 256 8.58 24.31 10.42
CA LEU A 256 8.73 24.68 9.01
C LEU A 256 9.40 26.05 8.84
N ALA A 257 9.09 27.01 9.73
CA ALA A 257 9.75 28.31 9.75
C ALA A 257 11.24 28.18 10.14
N ALA A 258 11.55 27.39 11.17
CA ALA A 258 12.93 27.08 11.55
C ALA A 258 13.68 26.37 10.41
N LEU A 259 13.01 25.47 9.68
CA LEU A 259 13.61 24.82 8.51
C LEU A 259 13.92 25.85 7.41
N ALA A 260 13.05 26.84 7.20
CA ALA A 260 13.26 27.91 6.23
C ALA A 260 14.52 28.74 6.53
N GLU A 261 14.77 29.06 7.81
CA GLU A 261 15.96 29.80 8.24
C GLU A 261 17.27 29.07 7.90
N LEU A 262 17.26 27.74 7.91
CA LEU A 262 18.42 26.92 7.51
C LEU A 262 18.64 26.85 5.99
N THR A 263 17.72 27.38 5.19
CA THR A 263 17.78 27.35 3.71
C THR A 263 18.15 28.69 3.09
N GLN A 264 18.31 29.74 3.89
CA GLN A 264 18.72 31.09 3.49
C GLN A 264 20.24 31.25 3.56
#